data_AF-A0A9P6VNB4-F1
#
_entry.id   AF-A0A9P6VNB4-F1
#
_cell.length_a   1.000
_cell.length_b   1.000
_cell.length_c   1.000
_cell.angle_alpha   90.00
_cell.angle_beta   90.00
_cell.angle_gamma   90.00
#
_symmetry.space_group_name_H-M   'P 1'
#
loop_
_entity.id
_entity.type
_entity.pdbx_description
1 polymer ?
#
loop_
_entity_poly.entity_id
_entity_poly.type
_entity_poly.pdbx_seq_one_letter_code
_entity_poly.pdbx_strand_id
1 'polypeptide(L)'
;MLATYGGFYGTGPGSRQPPRYETLVENIACWMRSMIELADPFRPSVYPGGYDPTYDTNLWTIPVEFHGSMVIFLTLVGLAKVHTPVRVLILSGLVLYLLYYAYTHMFLFLGGVLLAELGHVREAGRKERKGIHETQSTNPDRSKFLDIEAKPWASVGNMSWLATFIVALFVLSMPLMDFGGGTSPGFMTLATLVPQNYRRQFFVDQFWIHLAAMLLVFSVDNAKFLQSIFTTRFAQWLGKISFALYILHGHFLYTIGWNLSAKTLEWTGREPGFQYTFGVLLTLMVMYPLLFWTAHMVAKHVDARSVTLARWLYTKCSKST
;
A
#
# COMPACT_ATOMS: atom_id res chain seq x y z
N MET A 1 -14.66 -20.28 0.22
CA MET A 1 -15.65 -21.23 -0.35
C MET A 1 -15.33 -22.67 0.02
N LEU A 2 -14.32 -23.34 -0.57
CA LEU A 2 -14.08 -24.78 -0.30
C LEU A 2 -13.76 -25.09 1.17
N ALA A 3 -12.90 -24.28 1.81
CA ALA A 3 -12.61 -24.41 3.23
C ALA A 3 -13.85 -24.19 4.12
N THR A 4 -14.75 -23.30 3.69
CA THR A 4 -16.04 -23.04 4.37
C THR A 4 -16.97 -24.25 4.25
N TYR A 5 -17.13 -24.77 3.03
CA TYR A 5 -17.95 -25.96 2.76
C TYR A 5 -17.45 -27.19 3.54
N GLY A 6 -16.13 -27.38 3.62
CA GLY A 6 -15.50 -28.44 4.38
C GLY A 6 -15.47 -28.23 5.90
N GLY A 7 -15.92 -27.07 6.41
CA GLY A 7 -15.92 -26.79 7.85
C GLY A 7 -14.53 -26.62 8.47
N PHE A 8 -13.54 -26.18 7.69
CA PHE A 8 -12.14 -26.04 8.12
C PHE A 8 -11.81 -24.72 8.83
N TYR A 9 -12.80 -23.84 9.04
CA TYR A 9 -12.63 -22.61 9.80
C TYR A 9 -12.68 -22.89 11.31
N GLY A 10 -11.97 -22.07 12.10
CA GLY A 10 -12.03 -22.14 13.56
C GLY A 10 -13.44 -21.92 14.10
N THR A 11 -13.77 -22.46 15.27
CA THR A 11 -15.14 -22.47 15.84
C THR A 11 -15.35 -21.56 17.05
N GLY A 12 -14.50 -20.55 17.27
CA GLY A 12 -14.58 -19.65 18.43
C GLY A 12 -15.23 -18.27 18.16
N PRO A 13 -15.52 -17.49 19.22
CA PRO A 13 -16.16 -16.17 19.12
C PRO A 13 -15.39 -15.14 18.28
N GLY A 14 -14.08 -15.32 18.12
CA GLY A 14 -13.22 -14.49 17.28
C GLY A 14 -12.91 -15.07 15.91
N SER A 15 -13.43 -16.26 15.58
CA SER A 15 -13.24 -16.85 14.25
C SER A 15 -14.29 -16.36 13.28
N ARG A 16 -13.84 -15.83 12.14
CA ARG A 16 -14.72 -15.39 11.06
C ARG A 16 -15.08 -16.57 10.17
N GLN A 17 -16.34 -16.99 10.21
CA GLN A 17 -16.86 -18.04 9.34
C GLN A 17 -17.72 -17.43 8.23
N PRO A 18 -17.33 -17.55 6.95
CA PRO A 18 -18.21 -17.18 5.85
C PRO A 18 -19.49 -18.04 5.87
N PRO A 19 -20.59 -17.58 5.24
CA PRO A 19 -21.82 -18.36 5.12
C PRO A 19 -21.55 -19.75 4.53
N ARG A 20 -22.06 -20.78 5.20
CA ARG A 20 -21.98 -22.18 4.77
C ARG A 20 -23.38 -22.67 4.41
N TYR A 21 -23.56 -23.05 3.15
CA TYR A 21 -24.81 -23.65 2.67
C TYR A 21 -24.69 -25.18 2.64
N GLU A 22 -25.83 -25.88 2.62
CA GLU A 22 -25.87 -27.34 2.64
C GLU A 22 -25.35 -27.94 1.33
N THR A 23 -25.67 -27.31 0.19
CA THR A 23 -25.27 -27.81 -1.12
C THR A 23 -24.02 -27.12 -1.65
N LEU A 24 -23.20 -27.86 -2.40
CA LEU A 24 -22.04 -27.29 -3.10
C LEU A 24 -22.47 -26.19 -4.08
N VAL A 25 -23.61 -26.36 -4.74
CA VAL A 25 -24.15 -25.42 -5.72
C VAL A 25 -24.44 -24.06 -5.09
N GLU A 26 -25.09 -24.02 -3.92
CA GLU A 26 -25.36 -22.78 -3.20
C GLU A 26 -24.07 -22.08 -2.74
N ASN A 27 -23.08 -22.85 -2.28
CA ASN A 27 -21.76 -22.30 -1.91
C ASN A 27 -21.04 -21.70 -3.13
N ILE A 28 -21.11 -22.34 -4.30
CA ILE A 28 -20.56 -21.79 -5.55
C ILE A 28 -21.33 -20.53 -5.96
N ALA A 29 -22.66 -20.54 -5.89
CA ALA A 29 -23.49 -19.38 -6.24
C ALA A 29 -23.21 -18.17 -5.34
N CYS A 30 -23.07 -18.39 -4.03
CA CYS A 30 -22.68 -17.35 -3.08
C CYS A 30 -21.27 -16.81 -3.39
N TRP A 31 -20.32 -17.69 -3.69
CA TRP A 31 -18.98 -17.29 -4.09
C TRP A 31 -18.96 -16.47 -5.39
N MET A 32 -19.69 -16.89 -6.41
CA MET A 32 -19.83 -16.15 -7.66
C MET A 32 -20.40 -14.75 -7.43
N ARG A 33 -21.45 -14.61 -6.60
CA ARG A 33 -22.00 -13.30 -6.24
C ARG A 33 -20.97 -12.42 -5.56
N SER A 34 -20.22 -12.97 -4.60
CA SER A 34 -19.13 -12.26 -3.92
C SER A 34 -18.02 -11.80 -4.89
N MET A 35 -17.70 -12.60 -5.92
CA MET A 35 -16.74 -12.21 -6.96
C MET A 35 -17.27 -11.07 -7.85
N ILE A 36 -18.55 -11.10 -8.22
CA ILE A 36 -19.19 -10.02 -9.00
C ILE A 36 -19.17 -8.71 -8.18
N GLU A 37 -19.52 -8.79 -6.90
CA GLU A 37 -19.49 -7.64 -6.00
C GLU A 37 -18.09 -7.06 -5.76
N LEU A 38 -17.06 -7.92 -5.80
CA LEU A 38 -15.66 -7.51 -5.72
C LEU A 38 -15.17 -6.82 -7.00
N ALA A 39 -15.75 -7.18 -8.13
CA ALA A 39 -15.38 -6.65 -9.45
C ALA A 39 -16.14 -5.38 -9.85
N ASP A 40 -17.03 -4.86 -9.00
CA ASP A 40 -17.81 -3.65 -9.28
C ASP A 40 -16.94 -2.36 -9.24
N PRO A 41 -16.65 -1.71 -10.40
CA PRO A 41 -15.86 -0.47 -10.44
C PRO A 41 -16.58 0.73 -9.80
N PHE A 42 -17.91 0.70 -9.72
CA PHE A 42 -18.73 1.82 -9.31
C PHE A 42 -19.19 1.72 -7.86
N ARG A 43 -18.69 0.70 -7.13
CA ARG A 43 -19.02 0.52 -5.73
C ARG A 43 -18.65 1.79 -4.95
N PRO A 44 -19.59 2.39 -4.19
CA PRO A 44 -19.28 3.55 -3.37
C PRO A 44 -18.22 3.23 -2.33
N SER A 45 -17.01 3.77 -2.49
CA SER A 45 -15.96 3.70 -1.49
C SER A 45 -16.10 4.87 -0.52
N VAL A 46 -17.07 4.79 0.41
CA VAL A 46 -17.35 5.85 1.38
C VAL A 46 -16.13 6.10 2.26
N TYR A 47 -15.48 5.05 2.77
CA TYR A 47 -14.20 5.11 3.47
C TYR A 47 -13.42 3.79 3.30
N PRO A 48 -12.08 3.80 3.40
CA PRO A 48 -11.26 2.58 3.39
C PRO A 48 -11.76 1.57 4.43
N GLY A 49 -12.08 0.34 4.00
CA GLY A 49 -12.60 -0.72 4.88
C GLY A 49 -14.12 -0.68 5.11
N GLY A 50 -14.87 0.21 4.45
CA GLY A 50 -16.34 0.23 4.54
C GLY A 50 -17.04 -0.92 3.79
N TYR A 51 -16.32 -1.61 2.90
CA TYR A 51 -16.79 -2.86 2.28
C TYR A 51 -16.28 -4.05 3.09
N ASP A 52 -17.18 -4.96 3.44
CA ASP A 52 -16.85 -6.21 4.13
C ASP A 52 -17.11 -7.43 3.22
N PRO A 53 -16.11 -7.91 2.45
CA PRO A 53 -16.30 -9.05 1.55
C PRO A 53 -16.63 -10.35 2.29
N THR A 54 -17.55 -11.15 1.72
CA THR A 54 -18.12 -12.35 2.35
C THR A 54 -17.08 -13.35 2.86
N TYR A 55 -16.01 -13.61 2.09
CA TYR A 55 -15.07 -14.70 2.38
C TYR A 55 -13.79 -14.26 3.10
N ASP A 56 -13.29 -13.07 2.77
CA ASP A 56 -12.05 -12.55 3.34
C ASP A 56 -12.15 -11.03 3.43
N THR A 57 -12.05 -10.50 4.65
CA THR A 57 -12.11 -9.06 4.90
C THR A 57 -11.08 -8.32 4.07
N ASN A 58 -9.87 -8.86 3.96
CA ASN A 58 -8.74 -8.20 3.32
C ASN A 58 -8.98 -7.91 1.84
N LEU A 59 -9.95 -8.57 1.22
CA LEU A 59 -10.34 -8.27 -0.16
C LEU A 59 -11.04 -6.90 -0.29
N TRP A 60 -11.33 -6.19 0.81
CA TRP A 60 -11.88 -4.84 0.78
C TRP A 60 -10.99 -3.86 0.00
N THR A 61 -9.68 -4.11 -0.07
CA THR A 61 -8.75 -3.23 -0.80
C THR A 61 -8.88 -3.36 -2.30
N ILE A 62 -9.33 -4.51 -2.82
CA ILE A 62 -9.35 -4.77 -4.28
C ILE A 62 -10.22 -3.75 -5.04
N PRO A 63 -11.47 -3.45 -4.63
CA PRO A 63 -12.26 -2.40 -5.29
C PRO A 63 -11.61 -1.01 -5.16
N VAL A 64 -11.00 -0.71 -4.02
CA VAL A 64 -10.32 0.57 -3.77
C VAL A 64 -9.11 0.73 -4.69
N GLU A 65 -8.31 -0.32 -4.86
CA GLU A 65 -7.16 -0.38 -5.75
C GLU A 65 -7.58 -0.28 -7.23
N PHE A 66 -8.66 -0.95 -7.61
CA PHE A 66 -9.18 -0.87 -8.97
C PHE A 66 -9.68 0.55 -9.29
N HIS A 67 -10.48 1.15 -8.41
CA HIS A 67 -10.98 2.51 -8.56
C HIS A 67 -9.82 3.53 -8.61
N GLY A 68 -8.84 3.43 -7.70
CA GLY A 68 -7.65 4.28 -7.71
C GLY A 68 -6.83 4.15 -8.99
N SER A 69 -6.66 2.93 -9.50
CA SER A 69 -5.95 2.66 -10.76
C SER A 69 -6.65 3.28 -11.98
N MET A 70 -7.99 3.25 -12.02
CA MET A 70 -8.76 3.92 -13.07
C MET A 70 -8.56 5.44 -13.03
N VAL A 71 -8.58 6.03 -11.84
CA VAL A 71 -8.33 7.48 -11.66
C VAL A 71 -6.91 7.85 -12.12
N ILE A 72 -5.90 7.04 -11.79
CA ILE A 72 -4.54 7.24 -12.31
C ILE A 72 -4.54 7.18 -13.84
N PHE A 73 -5.12 6.14 -14.43
CA PHE A 73 -5.14 5.96 -15.88
C PHE A 73 -5.78 7.15 -16.60
N LEU A 74 -6.97 7.56 -16.15
CA LEU A 74 -7.68 8.71 -16.72
C LEU A 74 -6.89 10.02 -16.56
N THR A 75 -6.26 10.22 -15.40
CA THR A 75 -5.43 11.40 -15.14
C THR A 75 -4.22 11.45 -16.06
N LEU A 76 -3.51 10.32 -16.23
CA LEU A 76 -2.36 10.22 -17.12
C LEU A 76 -2.73 10.45 -18.59
N VAL A 77 -3.84 9.86 -19.05
CA VAL A 77 -4.34 10.07 -20.42
C VAL A 77 -4.77 11.54 -20.62
N GLY A 78 -5.51 12.11 -19.68
CA GLY A 78 -5.97 13.50 -19.74
C GLY A 78 -4.83 14.52 -19.75
N LEU A 79 -3.72 14.23 -19.05
CA LEU A 79 -2.55 15.10 -18.97
C LEU A 79 -1.42 14.72 -19.94
N ALA A 80 -1.62 13.73 -20.82
CA ALA A 80 -0.57 13.19 -21.68
C ALA A 80 0.08 14.23 -22.59
N LYS A 81 -0.69 15.23 -23.06
CA LYS A 81 -0.23 16.30 -23.96
C LYS A 81 0.06 17.63 -23.25
N VAL A 82 -0.07 17.67 -21.92
CA VAL A 82 0.16 18.88 -21.14
C VAL A 82 1.65 19.06 -20.87
N HIS A 83 2.15 20.29 -21.03
CA HIS A 83 3.54 20.63 -20.71
C HIS A 83 3.85 20.38 -19.23
N THR A 84 5.05 19.85 -18.95
CA THR A 84 5.52 19.43 -17.62
C THR A 84 5.22 20.40 -16.47
N PRO A 85 5.55 21.71 -16.52
CA PRO A 85 5.30 22.60 -15.38
C PRO A 85 3.79 22.76 -15.09
N VAL A 86 2.98 22.85 -16.15
CA VAL A 86 1.51 22.94 -16.03
C VAL A 86 0.95 21.62 -15.50
N ARG A 87 1.49 20.48 -15.96
CA ARG A 87 1.11 19.15 -15.48
C ARG A 87 1.39 18.98 -13.99
N VAL A 88 2.58 19.38 -13.53
CA VAL A 88 2.95 19.36 -12.10
C VAL A 88 2.02 20.27 -11.29
N LEU A 89 1.70 21.47 -11.79
CA LEU A 89 0.77 22.39 -11.12
C LEU A 89 -0.62 21.78 -10.99
N ILE A 90 -1.17 21.21 -12.07
CA ILE A 90 -2.49 20.55 -12.06
C ILE A 90 -2.49 19.37 -11.08
N LEU A 91 -1.48 18.50 -11.15
CA LEU A 91 -1.36 17.35 -10.24
C LEU A 91 -1.26 17.80 -8.78
N SER A 92 -0.48 18.84 -8.50
CA SER A 92 -0.37 19.41 -7.14
C SER A 92 -1.71 19.95 -6.65
N GLY A 93 -2.43 20.68 -7.51
CA GLY A 93 -3.79 21.16 -7.22
C GLY A 93 -4.77 20.02 -6.92
N LEU A 94 -4.75 18.96 -7.73
CA LEU A 94 -5.57 17.76 -7.52
C LEU A 94 -5.24 17.06 -6.20
N VAL A 95 -3.96 16.84 -5.90
CA VAL A 95 -3.52 16.19 -4.65
C VAL A 95 -3.94 17.02 -3.43
N LEU A 96 -3.74 18.34 -3.47
CA LEU A 96 -4.16 19.24 -2.38
C LEU A 96 -5.68 19.28 -2.22
N TYR A 97 -6.43 19.27 -3.33
CA TYR A 97 -7.89 19.16 -3.32
C TYR A 97 -8.34 17.87 -2.64
N LEU A 98 -7.77 16.73 -3.03
CA LEU A 98 -8.11 15.42 -2.46
C LEU A 98 -7.77 15.34 -0.97
N LEU A 99 -6.63 15.90 -0.56
CA LEU A 99 -6.27 16.03 0.84
C LEU A 99 -7.28 16.91 1.59
N TYR A 100 -7.64 18.07 1.04
CA TYR A 100 -8.57 18.99 1.71
C TYR A 100 -9.95 18.38 1.95
N TYR A 101 -10.50 17.65 0.96
CA TYR A 101 -11.82 17.01 1.03
C TYR A 101 -11.81 15.61 1.66
N ALA A 102 -10.67 15.15 2.20
CA ALA A 102 -10.51 13.84 2.83
C ALA A 102 -10.79 12.64 1.90
N TYR A 103 -10.47 12.77 0.60
CA TYR A 103 -10.42 11.63 -0.33
C TYR A 103 -9.10 10.89 -0.19
N THR A 104 -8.92 10.23 0.95
CA THR A 104 -7.63 9.74 1.45
C THR A 104 -6.93 8.73 0.57
N HIS A 105 -7.64 7.71 0.09
CA HIS A 105 -7.07 6.72 -0.84
C HIS A 105 -6.66 7.38 -2.16
N MET A 106 -7.51 8.24 -2.73
CA MET A 106 -7.19 8.97 -3.98
C MET A 106 -6.02 9.92 -3.83
N PHE A 107 -5.90 10.58 -2.67
CA PHE A 107 -4.75 11.39 -2.32
C PHE A 107 -3.45 10.57 -2.42
N LEU A 108 -3.42 9.32 -1.93
CA LEU A 108 -2.23 8.46 -2.05
C LEU A 108 -1.96 8.04 -3.51
N PHE A 109 -3.00 7.68 -4.27
CA PHE A 109 -2.86 7.29 -5.68
C PHE A 109 -2.30 8.43 -6.54
N LEU A 110 -2.95 9.60 -6.53
CA LEU A 110 -2.46 10.76 -7.30
C LEU A 110 -1.22 11.40 -6.67
N GLY A 111 -1.04 11.28 -5.36
CA GLY A 111 0.19 11.65 -4.67
C GLY A 111 1.38 10.87 -5.21
N GLY A 112 1.24 9.56 -5.41
CA GLY A 112 2.26 8.74 -6.07
C GLY A 112 2.57 9.19 -7.50
N VAL A 113 1.55 9.55 -8.29
CA VAL A 113 1.73 10.11 -9.64
C VAL A 113 2.51 11.43 -9.59
N LEU A 114 2.17 12.32 -8.66
CA LEU A 114 2.88 13.58 -8.45
C LEU A 114 4.34 13.35 -8.05
N LEU A 115 4.62 12.43 -7.12
CA LEU A 115 5.98 12.11 -6.71
C LEU A 115 6.82 11.57 -7.87
N ALA A 116 6.24 10.69 -8.71
CA ALA A 116 6.88 10.17 -9.90
C ALA A 116 7.19 11.27 -10.92
N GLU A 117 6.24 12.18 -11.16
CA GLU A 117 6.41 13.33 -12.05
C GLU A 117 7.55 14.26 -11.56
N LEU A 118 7.56 14.58 -10.27
CA LEU A 118 8.64 15.35 -9.64
C LEU A 118 9.98 14.60 -9.75
N GLY A 119 9.98 13.27 -9.71
CA GLY A 119 11.14 12.41 -9.95
C GLY A 119 11.72 12.61 -11.35
N HIS A 120 10.87 12.56 -12.37
CA HIS A 120 11.28 12.77 -13.76
C HIS A 120 11.84 14.16 -14.00
N VAL A 121 11.23 15.21 -13.42
CA VAL A 121 11.76 16.59 -13.50
C VAL A 121 13.14 16.69 -12.88
N ARG A 122 13.34 16.11 -11.68
CA ARG A 122 14.65 16.08 -10.99
C ARG A 122 15.71 15.34 -11.81
N GLU A 123 15.34 14.20 -12.42
CA GLU A 123 16.25 13.42 -13.24
C GLU A 123 16.66 14.17 -14.51
N ALA A 124 15.70 14.81 -15.19
CA ALA A 124 15.95 15.63 -16.37
C ALA A 124 16.93 16.78 -16.06
N GLY A 125 16.67 17.54 -14.99
CA GLY A 125 17.58 18.63 -14.57
C GLY A 125 18.98 18.14 -14.18
N ARG A 126 19.09 16.93 -13.58
CA ARG A 126 20.40 16.32 -13.30
C ARG A 126 21.16 15.94 -14.58
N LYS A 127 20.47 15.42 -15.59
CA LYS A 127 21.07 15.07 -16.90
C LYS A 127 21.53 16.32 -17.64
N GLU A 128 20.70 17.36 -17.68
CA GLU A 128 21.03 18.65 -18.27
C GLU A 128 22.28 19.25 -17.61
N ARG A 129 22.33 19.28 -16.27
CA ARG A 129 23.49 19.79 -15.53
C ARG A 129 24.79 19.01 -15.83
N LYS A 130 24.71 17.68 -15.98
CA LYS A 130 25.87 16.85 -16.36
C LYS A 130 26.34 17.17 -17.78
N GLY A 131 25.42 17.25 -18.74
CA GLY A 131 25.75 17.59 -20.13
C GLY A 131 26.31 19.01 -20.28
N ILE A 132 25.80 19.97 -19.51
CA ILE A 132 26.34 21.33 -19.44
C ILE A 132 27.76 21.30 -18.86
N HIS A 133 28.04 20.51 -17.81
CA HIS A 133 29.38 20.45 -17.22
C HIS A 133 30.40 19.81 -18.17
N GLU A 134 29.98 18.82 -18.97
CA GLU A 134 30.80 18.23 -20.05
C GLU A 134 31.05 19.21 -21.21
N THR A 135 30.08 20.09 -21.53
CA THR A 135 30.20 21.06 -22.63
C THR A 135 30.91 22.36 -22.21
N GLN A 136 30.77 22.78 -20.95
CA GLN A 136 31.36 24.01 -20.39
C GLN A 136 32.85 23.90 -20.03
N SER A 137 33.49 22.74 -20.25
CA SER A 137 34.96 22.62 -20.24
C SER A 137 35.66 23.50 -21.31
N THR A 138 34.91 24.29 -22.09
CA THR A 138 35.44 25.15 -23.17
C THR A 138 35.15 26.65 -23.01
N ASN A 139 34.33 27.12 -22.04
CA ASN A 139 34.14 28.57 -21.84
C ASN A 139 33.55 28.95 -20.45
N PRO A 140 34.30 29.68 -19.59
CA PRO A 140 33.92 29.90 -18.18
C PRO A 140 32.85 30.98 -17.91
N ASP A 141 32.56 31.88 -18.85
CA ASP A 141 31.77 33.09 -18.58
C ASP A 141 30.24 32.92 -18.59
N ARG A 142 29.69 31.80 -19.10
CA ARG A 142 28.22 31.55 -19.12
C ARG A 142 27.66 30.89 -17.86
N SER A 143 28.50 30.50 -16.92
CA SER A 143 28.13 29.71 -15.73
C SER A 143 27.19 30.45 -14.76
N LYS A 144 27.33 31.76 -14.59
CA LYS A 144 26.66 32.51 -13.51
C LYS A 144 25.16 32.75 -13.70
N PHE A 145 24.64 32.76 -14.92
CA PHE A 145 23.23 33.09 -15.18
C PHE A 145 22.28 31.87 -15.11
N LEU A 146 22.79 30.64 -15.30
CA LEU A 146 21.98 29.42 -15.28
C LEU A 146 21.89 28.74 -13.89
N ASP A 147 22.78 29.11 -12.96
CA ASP A 147 22.83 28.51 -11.62
C ASP A 147 21.73 29.00 -10.65
N ILE A 148 21.00 30.06 -11.01
CA ILE A 148 20.02 30.72 -10.13
C ILE A 148 18.64 30.02 -10.18
N GLU A 149 18.26 29.40 -11.31
CA GLU A 149 16.93 28.78 -11.47
C GLU A 149 16.83 27.31 -10.99
N ALA A 150 17.94 26.57 -10.90
CA ALA A 150 17.92 25.12 -10.66
C ALA A 150 18.23 24.67 -9.21
N LYS A 151 18.23 25.61 -8.25
CA LYS A 151 18.79 25.41 -6.91
C LYS A 151 17.93 24.77 -5.79
N PRO A 152 16.60 24.54 -5.87
CA PRO A 152 15.86 24.26 -4.62
C PRO A 152 16.20 22.91 -3.97
N TRP A 153 16.55 21.89 -4.77
CA TRP A 153 16.62 20.49 -4.29
C TRP A 153 18.04 19.92 -4.24
N ALA A 154 19.01 20.58 -4.87
CA ALA A 154 20.40 20.09 -4.97
C ALA A 154 21.21 20.28 -3.67
N SER A 155 20.72 21.10 -2.74
CA SER A 155 21.40 21.43 -1.47
C SER A 155 20.89 20.63 -0.26
N VAL A 156 19.93 19.72 -0.46
CA VAL A 156 19.32 18.94 0.62
C VAL A 156 20.23 17.75 0.94
N GLY A 157 21.01 17.87 2.02
CA GLY A 157 21.99 16.86 2.43
C GLY A 157 21.36 15.55 2.93
N ASN A 158 22.11 14.45 2.90
CA ASN A 158 21.64 13.13 3.36
C ASN A 158 21.03 13.14 4.77
N MET A 159 21.56 13.99 5.67
CA MET A 159 21.04 14.14 7.04
C MET A 159 19.60 14.66 7.08
N SER A 160 19.26 15.59 6.20
CA SER A 160 17.89 16.13 6.14
C SER A 160 16.88 15.11 5.57
N TRP A 161 17.30 14.28 4.61
CA TRP A 161 16.49 13.16 4.15
C TRP A 161 16.32 12.09 5.22
N LEU A 162 17.38 11.79 5.99
CA LEU A 162 17.29 10.89 7.13
C LEU A 162 16.32 11.42 8.19
N ALA A 163 16.42 12.71 8.55
CA ALA A 163 15.52 13.34 9.49
C ALA A 163 14.07 13.28 9.00
N THR A 164 13.83 13.58 7.72
CA THR A 164 12.50 13.49 7.10
C THR A 164 11.94 12.07 7.15
N PHE A 165 12.78 11.07 6.86
CA PHE A 165 12.42 9.65 6.93
C PHE A 165 12.06 9.23 8.36
N ILE A 166 12.85 9.64 9.37
CA ILE A 166 12.58 9.34 10.78
C ILE A 166 11.29 10.02 11.25
N VAL A 167 11.06 11.28 10.87
CA VAL A 167 9.82 12.00 11.18
C VAL A 167 8.62 11.29 10.55
N ALA A 168 8.73 10.88 9.28
CA ALA A 168 7.66 10.14 8.61
C ALA A 168 7.37 8.80 9.32
N LEU A 169 8.40 8.04 9.71
CA LEU A 169 8.22 6.80 10.49
C LEU A 169 7.59 7.05 11.86
N PHE A 170 7.99 8.12 12.54
CA PHE A 170 7.41 8.51 13.82
C PHE A 170 5.91 8.80 13.68
N VAL A 171 5.52 9.62 12.71
CA VAL A 171 4.10 9.95 12.46
C VAL A 171 3.30 8.72 12.00
N LEU A 172 3.89 7.83 11.19
CA LEU A 172 3.26 6.56 10.81
C LEU A 172 3.06 5.61 11.99
N SER A 173 3.81 5.78 13.08
CA SER A 173 3.68 5.01 14.31
C SER A 173 2.63 5.59 15.27
N MET A 174 1.89 6.62 14.84
CA MET A 174 0.82 7.23 15.62
C MET A 174 -0.26 6.19 15.95
N PRO A 175 -0.62 6.00 17.23
CA PRO A 175 -1.72 5.11 17.58
C PRO A 175 -3.04 5.69 17.09
N LEU A 176 -3.98 4.80 16.81
CA LEU A 176 -5.37 5.18 16.52
C LEU A 176 -5.93 6.02 17.67
N MET A 177 -6.80 6.99 17.35
CA MET A 177 -7.39 7.90 18.33
C MET A 177 -8.15 7.14 19.42
N ASP A 178 -8.90 6.11 19.02
CA ASP A 178 -9.65 5.24 19.94
C ASP A 178 -8.74 4.38 20.85
N PHE A 179 -7.46 4.23 20.48
CA PHE A 179 -6.45 3.46 21.21
C PHE A 179 -5.37 4.37 21.83
N GLY A 180 -5.74 5.60 22.18
CA GLY A 180 -4.89 6.50 22.96
C GLY A 180 -4.05 7.47 22.15
N GLY A 181 -4.25 7.60 20.83
CA GLY A 181 -3.52 8.55 19.99
C GLY A 181 -3.59 10.01 20.44
N GLY A 182 -4.68 10.42 21.09
CA GLY A 182 -4.82 11.76 21.69
C GLY A 182 -4.13 11.95 23.04
N THR A 183 -3.74 10.86 23.70
CA THR A 183 -3.16 10.85 25.06
C THR A 183 -1.71 10.41 25.09
N SER A 184 -1.24 9.72 24.04
CA SER A 184 0.14 9.23 23.94
C SER A 184 1.13 10.39 23.81
N PRO A 185 2.14 10.49 24.71
CA PRO A 185 3.19 11.50 24.61
C PRO A 185 3.85 11.50 23.23
N GLY A 186 4.07 12.69 22.66
CA GLY A 186 4.62 12.86 21.31
C GLY A 186 3.58 12.95 20.19
N PHE A 187 2.38 12.37 20.38
CA PHE A 187 1.29 12.43 19.38
C PHE A 187 0.17 13.40 19.74
N MET A 188 0.09 13.85 20.99
CA MET A 188 -0.95 14.76 21.47
C MET A 188 -1.10 16.01 20.60
N THR A 189 0.02 16.65 20.20
CA THR A 189 0.00 17.82 19.32
C THR A 189 -0.49 17.50 17.92
N LEU A 190 -0.13 16.34 17.37
CA LEU A 190 -0.64 15.92 16.06
C LEU A 190 -2.14 15.64 16.13
N ALA A 191 -2.61 15.01 17.21
CA ALA A 191 -4.03 14.74 17.41
C ALA A 191 -4.88 16.03 17.44
N THR A 192 -4.37 17.13 18.01
CA THR A 192 -5.10 18.42 18.02
C THR A 192 -5.08 19.14 16.67
N LEU A 193 -4.05 18.91 15.87
CA LEU A 193 -3.84 19.55 14.56
C LEU A 193 -4.56 18.84 13.40
N VAL A 194 -5.40 17.84 13.67
CA VAL A 194 -6.24 17.21 12.64
C VAL A 194 -7.29 18.22 12.13
N PRO A 195 -7.34 18.50 10.81
CA PRO A 195 -8.30 19.43 10.23
C PRO A 195 -9.75 19.00 10.45
N GLN A 196 -10.67 19.96 10.52
CA GLN A 196 -12.08 19.71 10.80
C GLN A 196 -12.75 18.76 9.77
N ASN A 197 -12.33 18.81 8.50
CA ASN A 197 -12.84 17.93 7.45
C ASN A 197 -12.60 16.43 7.73
N TYR A 198 -11.57 16.12 8.52
CA TYR A 198 -11.20 14.76 8.93
C TYR A 198 -11.79 14.34 10.27
N ARG A 199 -12.39 15.26 11.04
CA ARG A 199 -13.02 14.97 12.35
C ARG A 199 -14.40 14.31 12.19
N ARG A 200 -14.48 13.33 11.30
CA ARG A 200 -15.64 12.48 11.05
C ARG A 200 -15.26 11.05 11.40
N GLN A 201 -16.27 10.24 11.72
CA GLN A 201 -16.07 8.83 12.06
C GLN A 201 -15.30 8.12 10.94
N PHE A 202 -14.31 7.30 11.30
CA PHE A 202 -13.41 6.54 10.42
C PHE A 202 -12.32 7.32 9.67
N PHE A 203 -12.33 8.66 9.66
CA PHE A 203 -11.36 9.47 8.90
C PHE A 203 -10.27 10.12 9.76
N VAL A 204 -10.51 10.31 11.07
CA VAL A 204 -9.64 11.11 11.94
C VAL A 204 -8.19 10.61 11.94
N ASP A 205 -7.99 9.31 11.95
CA ASP A 205 -6.67 8.66 11.96
C ASP A 205 -5.94 8.76 10.61
N GLN A 206 -6.67 9.03 9.54
CA GLN A 206 -6.12 8.91 8.19
C GLN A 206 -5.24 10.10 7.82
N PHE A 207 -5.55 11.32 8.29
CA PHE A 207 -4.88 12.55 7.85
C PHE A 207 -3.35 12.48 7.97
N TRP A 208 -2.85 12.28 9.19
CA TRP A 208 -1.41 12.25 9.45
C TRP A 208 -0.72 11.04 8.86
N ILE A 209 -1.36 9.86 8.93
CA ILE A 209 -0.81 8.62 8.40
C ILE A 209 -0.62 8.73 6.87
N HIS A 210 -1.60 9.25 6.14
CA HIS A 210 -1.52 9.35 4.68
C HIS A 210 -0.49 10.41 4.26
N LEU A 211 -0.45 11.56 4.96
CA LEU A 211 0.55 12.58 4.70
C LEU A 211 1.98 12.07 4.97
N ALA A 212 2.16 11.34 6.07
CA ALA A 212 3.43 10.74 6.43
C ALA A 212 3.82 9.60 5.47
N ALA A 213 2.88 8.82 4.95
CA ALA A 213 3.14 7.80 3.94
C ALA A 213 3.69 8.43 2.63
N MET A 214 3.08 9.52 2.17
CA MET A 214 3.58 10.26 1.00
C MET A 214 4.98 10.84 1.27
N LEU A 215 5.20 11.41 2.46
CA LEU A 215 6.50 11.95 2.87
C LEU A 215 7.59 10.86 2.97
N LEU A 216 7.24 9.68 3.48
CA LEU A 216 8.12 8.52 3.58
C LEU A 216 8.60 8.12 2.18
N VAL A 217 7.68 7.91 1.23
CA VAL A 217 8.03 7.56 -0.16
C VAL A 217 8.88 8.64 -0.80
N PHE A 218 8.53 9.91 -0.60
CA PHE A 218 9.32 11.03 -1.11
C PHE A 218 10.75 11.05 -0.54
N SER A 219 10.92 10.79 0.75
CA SER A 219 12.24 10.74 1.39
C SER A 219 13.10 9.60 0.84
N VAL A 220 12.52 8.41 0.65
CA VAL A 220 13.21 7.24 0.11
C VAL A 220 13.60 7.46 -1.34
N ASP A 221 12.74 8.06 -2.15
CA ASP A 221 13.02 8.37 -3.56
C ASP A 221 14.20 9.33 -3.73
N ASN A 222 14.40 10.26 -2.79
CA ASN A 222 15.51 11.22 -2.83
C ASN A 222 16.83 10.70 -2.23
N ALA A 223 16.79 9.69 -1.37
CA ALA A 223 17.95 9.22 -0.61
C ALA A 223 18.36 7.79 -0.97
N LYS A 224 19.35 7.65 -1.86
CA LYS A 224 19.88 6.34 -2.30
C LYS A 224 20.34 5.43 -1.16
N PHE A 225 20.88 6.00 -0.09
CA PHE A 225 21.33 5.18 1.05
C PHE A 225 20.14 4.53 1.78
N LEU A 226 18.98 5.19 1.88
CA LEU A 226 17.76 4.61 2.43
C LEU A 226 17.22 3.49 1.53
N GLN A 227 17.31 3.66 0.21
CA GLN A 227 16.92 2.63 -0.77
C GLN A 227 17.73 1.34 -0.63
N SER A 228 18.97 1.40 -0.13
CA SER A 228 19.82 0.20 0.03
C SER A 228 19.18 -0.87 0.92
N ILE A 229 18.40 -0.45 1.94
CA ILE A 229 17.69 -1.34 2.85
C ILE A 229 16.58 -2.12 2.11
N PHE A 230 15.88 -1.44 1.20
CA PHE A 230 14.72 -1.98 0.45
C PHE A 230 15.11 -2.69 -0.86
N THR A 231 16.37 -2.62 -1.27
CA THR A 231 16.88 -3.23 -2.51
C THR A 231 17.69 -4.50 -2.29
N THR A 232 17.73 -5.01 -1.05
CA THR A 232 18.32 -6.32 -0.75
C THR A 232 17.55 -7.46 -1.45
N ARG A 233 18.23 -8.58 -1.73
CA ARG A 233 17.58 -9.75 -2.37
C ARG A 233 16.37 -10.25 -1.57
N PHE A 234 16.47 -10.23 -0.25
CA PHE A 234 15.39 -10.64 0.64
C PHE A 234 14.21 -9.65 0.60
N ALA A 235 14.46 -8.35 0.73
CA ALA A 235 13.40 -7.33 0.65
C ALA A 235 12.69 -7.36 -0.71
N GLN A 236 13.43 -7.53 -1.80
CA GLN A 236 12.88 -7.65 -3.15
C GLN A 236 12.08 -8.95 -3.33
N TRP A 237 12.50 -10.06 -2.72
CA TRP A 237 11.72 -11.28 -2.72
C TRP A 237 10.42 -11.12 -1.93
N LEU A 238 10.48 -10.49 -0.75
CA LEU A 238 9.29 -10.19 0.06
C LEU A 238 8.31 -9.30 -0.71
N GLY A 239 8.81 -8.27 -1.40
CA GLY A 239 8.01 -7.43 -2.27
C GLY A 239 7.36 -8.17 -3.45
N LYS A 240 7.99 -9.23 -3.98
CA LYS A 240 7.40 -10.05 -5.06
C LYS A 240 6.24 -10.91 -4.59
N ILE A 241 6.21 -11.31 -3.32
CA ILE A 241 5.16 -12.17 -2.75
C ILE A 241 4.16 -11.40 -1.89
N SER A 242 4.35 -10.08 -1.70
CA SER A 242 3.63 -9.27 -0.71
C SER A 242 2.11 -9.27 -0.95
N PHE A 243 1.66 -9.16 -2.19
CA PHE A 243 0.24 -9.19 -2.54
C PHE A 243 -0.40 -10.54 -2.23
N ALA A 244 0.20 -11.65 -2.68
CA ALA A 244 -0.26 -12.99 -2.34
C ALA A 244 -0.25 -13.23 -0.83
N LEU A 245 0.78 -12.75 -0.12
CA LEU A 245 0.87 -12.83 1.34
C LEU A 245 -0.27 -12.04 2.01
N TYR A 246 -0.56 -10.83 1.51
CA TYR A 246 -1.65 -9.98 2.00
C TYR A 246 -3.02 -10.64 1.82
N ILE A 247 -3.29 -11.29 0.69
CA ILE A 247 -4.59 -11.97 0.51
C ILE A 247 -4.67 -13.24 1.36
N LEU A 248 -3.59 -14.01 1.46
CA LEU A 248 -3.64 -15.33 2.11
C LEU A 248 -3.55 -15.28 3.63
N HIS A 249 -2.97 -14.24 4.24
CA HIS A 249 -2.73 -14.25 5.69
C HIS A 249 -4.03 -14.39 6.49
N GLY A 250 -5.10 -13.67 6.11
CA GLY A 250 -6.40 -13.77 6.77
C GLY A 250 -6.97 -15.18 6.69
N HIS A 251 -7.00 -15.75 5.48
CA HIS A 251 -7.44 -17.13 5.28
C HIS A 251 -6.65 -18.14 6.13
N PHE A 252 -5.32 -18.01 6.17
CA PHE A 252 -4.47 -18.88 7.00
C PHE A 252 -4.77 -18.72 8.49
N LEU A 253 -4.93 -17.49 8.97
CA LEU A 253 -5.23 -17.21 10.38
C LEU A 253 -6.56 -17.84 10.80
N TYR A 254 -7.62 -17.67 10.01
CA TYR A 254 -8.97 -18.16 10.37
C TYR A 254 -9.18 -19.66 10.15
N THR A 255 -8.29 -20.34 9.42
CA THR A 255 -8.35 -21.79 9.18
C THR A 255 -7.26 -22.53 9.95
N ILE A 256 -6.07 -22.66 9.37
CA ILE A 256 -4.94 -23.42 9.93
C ILE A 256 -4.46 -22.78 11.22
N GLY A 257 -4.25 -21.46 11.25
CA GLY A 257 -3.70 -20.73 12.39
C GLY A 257 -4.56 -20.86 13.64
N TRP A 258 -5.87 -20.74 13.51
CA TRP A 258 -6.80 -20.91 14.62
C TRP A 258 -6.72 -22.33 15.21
N ASN A 259 -6.87 -23.34 14.35
CA ASN A 259 -6.89 -24.74 14.80
C ASN A 259 -5.53 -25.19 15.34
N LEU A 260 -4.45 -24.74 14.71
CA LEU A 260 -3.08 -25.02 15.14
C LEU A 260 -2.79 -24.36 16.49
N SER A 261 -3.14 -23.08 16.67
CA SER A 261 -2.90 -22.36 17.93
C SER A 261 -3.69 -22.96 19.10
N ALA A 262 -4.94 -23.38 18.87
CA ALA A 262 -5.72 -24.08 19.88
C ALA A 262 -5.03 -25.38 20.34
N LYS A 263 -4.46 -26.14 19.40
CA LYS A 263 -3.82 -27.43 19.65
C LYS A 263 -2.44 -27.31 20.30
N THR A 264 -1.62 -26.36 19.86
CA THR A 264 -0.31 -26.11 20.47
C THR A 264 -0.45 -25.60 21.90
N LEU A 265 -1.43 -24.73 22.18
CA LEU A 265 -1.73 -24.25 23.53
C LEU A 265 -2.36 -25.32 24.44
N GLU A 266 -3.07 -26.29 23.88
CA GLU A 266 -3.51 -27.48 24.63
C GLU A 266 -2.31 -28.33 25.09
N TRP A 267 -1.26 -28.42 24.27
CA TRP A 267 -0.03 -29.16 24.62
C TRP A 267 0.86 -28.41 25.61
N THR A 268 0.99 -27.10 25.47
CA THR A 268 1.95 -26.32 26.26
C THR A 268 1.35 -25.71 27.51
N GLY A 269 0.08 -25.32 27.48
CA GLY A 269 -0.62 -24.58 28.53
C GLY A 269 -1.11 -23.21 28.05
N ARG A 270 -2.26 -22.77 28.59
CA ARG A 270 -2.93 -21.49 28.28
C ARG A 270 -2.63 -20.37 29.27
N GLU A 271 -1.98 -20.67 30.38
CA GLU A 271 -1.68 -19.69 31.41
C GLU A 271 -0.58 -18.71 30.95
N PRO A 272 -0.74 -17.39 31.20
CA PRO A 272 0.28 -16.40 30.86
C PRO A 272 1.64 -16.77 31.46
N GLY A 273 2.66 -16.86 30.61
CA GLY A 273 4.01 -17.25 31.03
C GLY A 273 4.80 -17.92 29.92
N PHE A 274 5.87 -18.63 30.29
CA PHE A 274 6.76 -19.29 29.35
C PHE A 274 6.03 -20.35 28.50
N GLN A 275 5.12 -21.12 29.11
CA GLN A 275 4.33 -22.16 28.45
C GLN A 275 3.44 -21.60 27.33
N TYR A 276 2.71 -20.51 27.60
CA TYR A 276 1.90 -19.84 26.59
C TYR A 276 2.77 -19.27 25.45
N THR A 277 3.86 -18.57 25.79
CA THR A 277 4.78 -18.01 24.80
C THR A 277 5.37 -19.12 23.91
N PHE A 278 5.73 -20.26 24.49
CA PHE A 278 6.26 -21.39 23.74
C PHE A 278 5.22 -22.01 22.80
N GLY A 279 3.96 -22.18 23.24
CA GLY A 279 2.87 -22.65 22.38
C GLY A 279 2.58 -21.70 21.21
N VAL A 280 2.60 -20.38 21.45
CA VAL A 280 2.49 -19.37 20.40
C VAL A 280 3.66 -19.49 19.42
N LEU A 281 4.91 -19.58 19.91
CA LEU A 281 6.10 -19.74 19.06
C LEU A 281 6.01 -21.00 18.19
N LEU A 282 5.57 -22.13 18.75
CA LEU A 282 5.37 -23.38 18.00
C LEU A 282 4.35 -23.21 16.88
N THR A 283 3.25 -22.49 17.15
CA THR A 283 2.25 -22.14 16.15
C THR A 283 2.87 -21.32 15.02
N LEU A 284 3.63 -20.27 15.36
CA LEU A 284 4.28 -19.39 14.39
C LEU A 284 5.32 -20.13 13.54
N MET A 285 6.09 -21.03 14.16
CA MET A 285 7.11 -21.84 13.49
C MET A 285 6.53 -22.76 12.41
N VAL A 286 5.28 -23.19 12.53
CA VAL A 286 4.62 -24.01 11.50
C VAL A 286 3.80 -23.15 10.54
N MET A 287 3.04 -22.18 11.06
CA MET A 287 2.12 -21.36 10.28
C MET A 287 2.86 -20.47 9.27
N TYR A 288 3.91 -19.75 9.69
CA TYR A 288 4.58 -18.81 8.80
C TYR A 288 5.30 -19.50 7.64
N PRO A 289 6.10 -20.56 7.82
CA PRO A 289 6.71 -21.24 6.68
C PRO A 289 5.69 -21.73 5.64
N LEU A 290 4.55 -22.29 6.10
CA LEU A 290 3.45 -22.70 5.22
C LEU A 290 2.82 -21.51 4.50
N LEU A 291 2.56 -20.41 5.20
CA LEU A 291 2.00 -19.19 4.62
C LEU A 291 2.94 -18.59 3.57
N PHE A 292 4.23 -18.42 3.89
CA PHE A 292 5.23 -17.87 2.98
C PHE A 292 5.44 -18.77 1.75
N TRP A 293 5.49 -20.09 1.95
CA TRP A 293 5.58 -21.04 0.84
C TRP A 293 4.35 -20.97 -0.08
N THR A 294 3.15 -20.95 0.51
CA THR A 294 1.90 -20.85 -0.26
C THR A 294 1.78 -19.52 -1.00
N ALA A 295 2.12 -18.41 -0.34
CA ALA A 295 2.17 -17.08 -0.95
C ALA A 295 3.17 -17.04 -2.11
N HIS A 296 4.33 -17.67 -1.96
CA HIS A 296 5.30 -17.78 -3.05
C HIS A 296 4.75 -18.59 -4.24
N MET A 297 4.05 -19.69 -3.99
CA MET A 297 3.41 -20.49 -5.04
C MET A 297 2.32 -19.71 -5.76
N VAL A 298 1.44 -19.01 -5.03
CA VAL A 298 0.37 -18.18 -5.60
C VAL A 298 0.94 -17.03 -6.40
N ALA A 299 1.91 -16.29 -5.87
CA ALA A 299 2.57 -15.19 -6.59
C ALA A 299 3.18 -15.66 -7.93
N LYS A 300 3.82 -16.85 -7.93
CA LYS A 300 4.47 -17.39 -9.13
C LYS A 300 3.49 -17.95 -10.16
N HIS A 301 2.45 -18.67 -9.72
CA HIS A 301 1.60 -19.45 -10.63
C HIS A 301 0.25 -18.81 -10.93
N VAL A 302 -0.25 -17.96 -10.03
CA VAL A 302 -1.51 -17.25 -10.20
C VAL A 302 -1.20 -15.82 -10.64
N ASP A 303 -0.59 -15.01 -9.78
CA ASP A 303 -0.44 -13.57 -10.03
C ASP A 303 0.38 -13.28 -11.30
N ALA A 304 1.57 -13.87 -11.42
CA ALA A 304 2.43 -13.66 -12.59
C ALA A 304 1.78 -14.14 -13.90
N ARG A 305 0.97 -15.20 -13.85
CA ARG A 305 0.24 -15.71 -15.02
C ARG A 305 -0.94 -14.83 -15.38
N SER A 306 -1.67 -14.31 -14.40
CA SER A 306 -2.75 -13.34 -14.59
C SER A 306 -2.23 -12.06 -15.28
N VAL A 307 -1.08 -11.54 -14.85
CA VAL A 307 -0.43 -10.39 -15.51
C VAL A 307 -0.03 -10.72 -16.95
N THR A 308 0.51 -11.92 -17.18
CA THR A 308 0.89 -12.38 -18.52
C THR A 308 -0.34 -12.51 -19.43
N LEU A 309 -1.45 -13.05 -18.92
CA LEU A 309 -2.72 -13.15 -19.63
C LEU A 309 -3.29 -11.77 -19.98
N ALA A 310 -3.31 -10.84 -19.02
CA ALA A 310 -3.77 -9.47 -19.25
C ALA A 310 -2.92 -8.75 -20.32
N ARG A 311 -1.60 -8.91 -20.26
CA ARG A 311 -0.68 -8.37 -21.28
C ARG A 311 -0.93 -9.00 -22.66
N TRP A 312 -1.13 -10.31 -22.72
CA TRP A 312 -1.46 -11.01 -23.96
C TRP A 312 -2.77 -10.49 -24.57
N LEU A 313 -3.83 -10.36 -23.76
CA LEU A 313 -5.11 -9.78 -24.19
C LEU A 313 -4.92 -8.37 -24.75
N TYR A 314 -4.22 -7.51 -24.02
CA TYR A 314 -3.92 -6.15 -24.47
C TYR A 314 -3.24 -6.15 -25.85
N THR A 315 -2.19 -6.95 -26.03
CA THR A 315 -1.46 -7.03 -27.32
C THR A 315 -2.31 -7.57 -28.47
N LYS A 316 -3.31 -8.41 -28.18
CA LYS A 316 -4.23 -8.92 -29.21
C LYS A 316 -5.23 -7.84 -29.62
N CYS A 317 -5.80 -7.11 -28.66
CA CYS A 317 -6.73 -6.03 -28.94
C CYS A 317 -6.04 -4.85 -29.63
N SER A 318 -4.82 -4.49 -29.22
CA SER A 318 -4.11 -3.33 -29.77
C SER A 318 -3.59 -3.53 -31.20
N LYS A 319 -3.36 -4.77 -31.63
CA LYS A 319 -2.91 -5.10 -33.00
C LYS A 319 -4.03 -5.15 -34.03
N SER A 320 -5.29 -5.07 -33.59
CA SER A 320 -6.45 -5.08 -34.48
C SER A 320 -6.87 -3.67 -34.95
N THR A 321 -6.00 -2.67 -34.77
CA THR A 321 -6.15 -1.28 -35.23
C THR A 321 -4.91 -0.89 -36.01
#